data_AF-A0A8R2HA26-F1
#
_entry.id   AF-A0A8R2HA26-F1
#
_cell.length_a   1.000
_cell.length_b   1.000
_cell.length_c   1.000
_cell.angle_alpha   90.00
_cell.angle_beta   90.00
_cell.angle_gamma   90.00
#
_symmetry.space_group_name_H-M   'P 1'
#
loop_
_entity.id
_entity.type
_entity.pdbx_description
1 polymer ?
#
loop_
_entity_poly.entity_id
_entity_poly.type
_entity_poly.pdbx_seq_one_letter_code
_entity_poly.pdbx_strand_id
1 'polypeptide(L)'
;MIFDDFQSAYKNTYVVKKSFWWIVAVVGHIIVATYIQVLWEDVNKNKKELMNGAVESIHTLCGAAGAYAVGHLDYDWKKFGDIIFTVGTFVLALLLFVIYYCDSLWILYLLYIMFGTCYQILLTITTSEVAKHIKPDSYGLIFGFNFFMALLIISIFTLLFIQGLVVVIGTKNQILTVALMFASKSALLFVVAVRKWKK
;
A
#
# COMPACT_ATOMS: atom_id res chain seq x y z
N MET A 1 13.90 25.03 -13.86
CA MET A 1 14.61 24.17 -12.90
C MET A 1 13.66 23.18 -12.23
N ILE A 2 12.77 23.58 -11.30
CA ILE A 2 11.81 22.67 -10.63
C ILE A 2 10.79 22.06 -11.60
N PHE A 3 10.20 22.88 -12.48
CA PHE A 3 9.22 22.42 -13.47
C PHE A 3 9.83 21.47 -14.51
N ASP A 4 11.06 21.74 -14.94
CA ASP A 4 11.78 20.89 -15.90
C ASP A 4 12.12 19.53 -15.30
N ASP A 5 12.49 19.50 -14.02
CA ASP A 5 12.76 18.27 -13.28
C ASP A 5 11.49 17.44 -13.06
N PHE A 6 10.38 18.09 -12.72
CA PHE A 6 9.07 17.46 -12.65
C PHE A 6 8.66 16.87 -14.01
N GLN A 7 8.76 17.67 -15.09
CA GLN A 7 8.41 17.23 -16.42
C GLN A 7 9.32 16.09 -16.90
N SER A 8 10.61 16.14 -16.59
CA SER A 8 11.58 15.08 -16.92
C SER A 8 11.24 13.76 -16.20
N ALA A 9 10.95 13.82 -14.90
CA ALA A 9 10.57 12.64 -14.12
C ALA A 9 9.30 11.97 -14.64
N TYR A 10 8.24 12.75 -14.92
CA TYR A 10 6.96 12.21 -15.37
C TYR A 10 6.89 11.91 -16.88
N LYS A 11 7.91 12.29 -17.66
CA LYS A 11 8.10 11.76 -19.03
C LYS A 11 8.53 10.29 -19.02
N ASN A 12 9.19 9.84 -17.96
CA ASN A 12 9.61 8.45 -17.84
C ASN A 12 8.42 7.57 -17.43
N THR A 13 7.92 6.75 -18.37
CA THR A 13 6.77 5.85 -18.13
C THR A 13 7.02 4.86 -16.99
N TYR A 14 8.27 4.48 -16.73
CA TYR A 14 8.62 3.63 -15.59
C TYR A 14 8.34 4.34 -14.26
N VAL A 15 8.77 5.59 -14.14
CA VAL A 15 8.53 6.44 -12.96
C VAL A 15 7.03 6.67 -12.79
N VAL A 16 6.30 7.01 -13.85
CA VAL A 16 4.84 7.18 -13.80
C VAL A 16 4.15 5.92 -13.27
N LYS A 17 4.49 4.73 -13.81
CA LYS A 17 3.89 3.45 -13.38
C LYS A 17 4.17 3.16 -11.90
N LYS A 18 5.41 3.38 -11.46
CA LYS A 18 5.81 3.15 -10.07
C LYS A 18 5.19 4.17 -9.11
N SER A 19 5.16 5.45 -9.48
CA SER A 19 4.48 6.52 -8.73
C SER A 19 2.98 6.24 -8.59
N PHE A 20 2.30 5.82 -9.67
CA PHE A 20 0.89 5.43 -9.59
C PHE A 20 0.70 4.25 -8.62
N TRP A 21 1.56 3.23 -8.69
CA TRP A 21 1.51 2.13 -7.73
C TRP A 21 1.71 2.65 -6.30
N TRP A 22 2.70 3.51 -6.09
CA TRP A 22 3.03 4.08 -4.78
C TRP A 22 1.84 4.83 -4.18
N ILE A 23 1.21 5.73 -4.94
CA ILE A 23 0.08 6.56 -4.47
C ILE A 23 -1.07 5.67 -3.97
N VAL A 24 -1.49 4.71 -4.78
CA VAL A 24 -2.59 3.79 -4.44
C VAL A 24 -2.23 2.93 -3.22
N ALA A 25 -0.97 2.49 -3.11
CA ALA A 25 -0.53 1.70 -1.97
C ALA A 25 -0.56 2.51 -0.67
N VAL A 26 -0.08 3.76 -0.68
CA VAL A 26 -0.10 4.66 0.47
C VAL A 26 -1.54 4.99 0.88
N VAL A 27 -2.43 5.29 -0.07
CA VAL A 27 -3.87 5.49 0.22
C VAL A 27 -4.45 4.28 0.94
N GLY A 28 -4.25 3.08 0.39
CA GLY A 28 -4.79 1.85 0.98
C GLY A 28 -4.23 1.58 2.38
N HIS A 29 -2.92 1.75 2.56
CA HIS A 29 -2.29 1.57 3.87
C HIS A 29 -2.81 2.56 4.91
N ILE A 30 -2.93 3.86 4.59
CA ILE A 30 -3.42 4.85 5.55
C ILE A 30 -4.87 4.54 5.95
N ILE A 31 -5.74 4.16 5.00
CA ILE A 31 -7.12 3.76 5.34
C ILE A 31 -7.08 2.57 6.31
N VAL A 32 -6.33 1.51 6.01
CA VAL A 32 -6.24 0.34 6.88
C VAL A 32 -5.71 0.72 8.27
N ALA A 33 -4.59 1.42 8.35
CA ALA A 33 -3.98 1.84 9.62
C ALA A 33 -4.91 2.74 10.45
N THR A 34 -5.74 3.56 9.81
CA THR A 34 -6.68 4.45 10.50
C THR A 34 -7.83 3.68 11.15
N TYR A 35 -8.33 2.63 10.49
CA TYR A 35 -9.57 1.95 10.88
C TYR A 35 -9.37 0.56 11.49
N ILE A 36 -8.15 0.02 11.48
CA ILE A 36 -7.89 -1.32 12.00
C ILE A 36 -8.16 -1.43 13.51
N GLN A 37 -7.84 -0.39 14.29
CA GLN A 37 -8.09 -0.40 15.74
C GLN A 37 -9.57 -0.34 16.07
N VAL A 38 -10.35 0.39 15.27
CA VAL A 38 -11.82 0.41 15.35
C VAL A 38 -12.37 -0.99 15.07
N LEU A 39 -11.84 -1.69 14.06
CA LEU A 39 -12.24 -3.07 13.77
C LEU A 39 -11.92 -4.01 14.94
N TRP A 40 -10.76 -3.84 15.58
CA TRP A 40 -10.39 -4.65 16.73
C TRP A 40 -11.33 -4.45 17.92
N GLU A 41 -11.75 -3.21 18.18
CA GLU A 41 -12.75 -2.88 19.19
C GLU A 41 -14.10 -3.54 18.85
N ASP A 42 -14.58 -3.41 17.60
CA ASP A 42 -15.85 -3.99 17.13
C ASP A 42 -15.90 -5.52 17.30
N VAL A 43 -14.76 -6.20 17.13
CA VAL A 43 -14.63 -7.66 17.25
C VAL A 43 -14.40 -8.11 18.71
N ASN A 44 -13.94 -7.22 19.59
CA ASN A 44 -13.63 -7.53 20.99
C ASN A 44 -14.87 -7.60 21.91
N LYS A 45 -15.80 -8.50 21.59
CA LYS A 45 -17.07 -8.69 22.32
C LYS A 45 -16.90 -8.99 23.81
N ASN A 46 -15.77 -9.58 24.20
CA ASN A 46 -15.48 -9.99 25.58
C ASN A 46 -14.82 -8.89 26.42
N LYS A 47 -14.64 -7.68 25.88
CA LYS A 47 -13.97 -6.54 26.55
C LYS A 47 -12.63 -6.91 27.18
N LYS A 48 -11.86 -7.76 26.50
CA LYS A 48 -10.49 -8.07 26.93
C LYS A 48 -9.59 -6.87 26.69
N GLU A 49 -8.51 -6.75 27.45
CA GLU A 49 -7.51 -5.72 27.19
C GLU A 49 -6.95 -5.88 25.78
N LEU A 50 -6.91 -4.77 25.04
CA LEU A 50 -6.40 -4.73 23.68
C LEU A 50 -4.89 -4.54 23.67
N MET A 51 -4.20 -5.29 22.80
CA MET A 51 -2.74 -5.24 22.67
C MET A 51 -2.28 -4.30 21.54
N ASN A 52 -3.07 -3.27 21.22
CA ASN A 52 -2.88 -2.42 20.03
C ASN A 52 -1.45 -1.87 19.95
N GLY A 53 -0.93 -1.30 21.04
CA GLY A 53 0.44 -0.76 21.06
C GLY A 53 1.53 -1.79 20.79
N ALA A 54 1.39 -3.01 21.32
CA ALA A 54 2.33 -4.10 21.06
C ALA A 54 2.27 -4.55 19.61
N VAL A 55 1.06 -4.68 19.06
CA VAL A 55 0.84 -5.08 17.66
C VAL A 55 1.39 -4.05 16.68
N GLU A 56 1.15 -2.75 16.91
CA GLU A 56 1.72 -1.67 16.09
C GLU A 56 3.26 -1.63 16.16
N SER A 57 3.83 -1.92 17.33
CA SER A 57 5.28 -1.98 17.52
C SER A 57 5.89 -3.15 16.73
N ILE A 58 5.28 -4.34 16.80
CA ILE A 58 5.71 -5.51 16.02
C ILE A 58 5.52 -5.26 14.53
N HIS A 59 4.39 -4.69 14.12
CA HIS A 59 4.13 -4.28 12.74
C HIS A 59 5.25 -3.36 12.21
N THR A 60 5.61 -2.33 12.99
CA THR A 60 6.68 -1.39 12.63
C THR A 60 8.03 -2.09 12.54
N LEU A 61 8.36 -2.94 13.51
CA LEU A 61 9.62 -3.69 13.54
C LEU A 61 9.74 -4.64 12.35
N CYS A 62 8.69 -5.41 12.04
CA CYS A 62 8.67 -6.32 10.91
C CYS A 62 8.74 -5.56 9.58
N GLY A 63 8.04 -4.43 9.46
CA GLY A 63 8.14 -3.55 8.30
C GLY A 63 9.56 -3.01 8.10
N ALA A 64 10.21 -2.55 9.17
CA ALA A 64 11.60 -2.08 9.14
C ALA A 64 12.57 -3.20 8.75
N ALA A 65 12.44 -4.39 9.35
CA ALA A 65 13.25 -5.55 9.03
C ALA A 65 13.07 -5.98 7.56
N GLY A 66 11.84 -5.98 7.05
CA GLY A 66 11.54 -6.27 5.65
C GLY A 66 12.16 -5.25 4.69
N ALA A 67 12.03 -3.95 4.99
CA ALA A 67 12.65 -2.88 4.21
C ALA A 67 14.17 -3.00 4.19
N TYR A 68 14.79 -3.29 5.34
CA TYR A 68 16.23 -3.50 5.46
C TYR A 68 16.70 -4.71 4.64
N ALA A 69 15.99 -5.84 4.74
CA ALA A 69 16.33 -7.06 4.00
C ALA A 69 16.31 -6.82 2.47
N VAL A 70 15.27 -6.15 1.98
CA VAL A 70 15.15 -5.78 0.56
C VAL A 70 16.28 -4.87 0.09
N GLY A 71 16.75 -3.96 0.95
CA GLY A 71 17.86 -3.06 0.64
C GLY A 71 19.18 -3.78 0.33
N HIS A 72 19.32 -5.03 0.77
CA HIS A 72 20.51 -5.87 0.52
C HIS A 72 20.32 -6.84 -0.65
N LEU A 73 19.14 -6.89 -1.28
CA LEU A 73 18.89 -7.74 -2.42
C LEU A 73 19.42 -7.09 -3.70
N ASP A 74 20.47 -7.67 -4.28
CA ASP A 74 20.90 -7.34 -5.63
C ASP A 74 20.05 -8.14 -6.64
N TYR A 75 18.98 -7.51 -7.12
CA TYR A 75 17.96 -8.16 -7.94
C TYR A 75 17.54 -7.27 -9.12
N ASP A 76 17.32 -7.89 -10.29
CA ASP A 76 16.86 -7.17 -11.49
C ASP A 76 15.36 -6.87 -11.41
N TRP A 77 15.04 -5.74 -10.78
CA TRP A 77 13.69 -5.23 -10.63
C TRP A 77 13.02 -4.83 -11.96
N LYS A 78 13.77 -4.60 -13.04
CA LYS A 78 13.19 -4.31 -14.37
C LYS A 78 12.64 -5.57 -15.02
N LYS A 79 13.34 -6.70 -14.85
CA LYS A 79 12.94 -7.99 -15.41
C LYS A 79 11.82 -8.64 -14.62
N PHE A 80 11.97 -8.75 -13.31
CA PHE A 80 11.06 -9.52 -12.45
C PHE A 80 10.08 -8.66 -11.63
N GLY A 81 10.29 -7.34 -11.58
CA GLY A 81 9.46 -6.45 -10.76
C GLY A 81 7.98 -6.49 -11.14
N ASP A 82 7.64 -6.68 -12.42
CA ASP A 82 6.23 -6.78 -12.83
C ASP A 82 5.52 -7.99 -12.18
N ILE A 83 6.19 -9.15 -12.12
CA ILE A 83 5.66 -10.37 -11.50
C ILE A 83 5.61 -10.21 -9.97
N ILE A 84 6.70 -9.75 -9.36
CA ILE A 84 6.78 -9.54 -7.90
C ILE A 84 5.68 -8.57 -7.45
N PHE A 85 5.47 -7.47 -8.18
CA PHE A 85 4.42 -6.52 -7.83
C PHE A 85 3.02 -7.09 -8.06
N THR A 86 2.82 -7.91 -9.10
CA THR A 86 1.52 -8.58 -9.33
C THR A 86 1.18 -9.49 -8.15
N VAL A 87 2.09 -10.40 -7.80
CA VAL A 87 1.92 -11.37 -6.71
C VAL A 87 1.84 -10.66 -5.36
N GLY A 88 2.76 -9.73 -5.08
CA GLY A 88 2.76 -8.98 -3.82
C GLY A 88 1.49 -8.16 -3.63
N THR A 89 1.03 -7.46 -4.66
CA THR A 89 -0.24 -6.71 -4.60
C THR A 89 -1.45 -7.65 -4.43
N PHE A 90 -1.42 -8.85 -5.02
CA PHE A 90 -2.43 -9.87 -4.80
C PHE A 90 -2.43 -10.37 -3.35
N VAL A 91 -1.25 -10.62 -2.76
CA VAL A 91 -1.11 -11.00 -1.35
C VAL A 91 -1.67 -9.92 -0.44
N LEU A 92 -1.40 -8.64 -0.70
CA LEU A 92 -2.02 -7.54 0.05
C LEU A 92 -3.56 -7.58 -0.02
N ALA A 93 -4.11 -7.79 -1.22
CA ALA A 93 -5.55 -7.91 -1.40
C ALA A 93 -6.14 -9.10 -0.64
N LEU A 94 -5.48 -10.26 -0.72
CA LEU A 94 -5.91 -11.49 -0.06
C LEU A 94 -5.88 -11.35 1.47
N LEU A 95 -4.82 -10.79 2.04
CA LEU A 95 -4.71 -10.56 3.48
C LEU A 95 -5.84 -9.67 4.00
N LEU A 96 -6.14 -8.57 3.29
CA LEU A 96 -7.25 -7.69 3.65
C LEU A 96 -8.62 -8.35 3.44
N PHE A 97 -8.77 -9.19 2.43
CA PHE A 97 -9.98 -9.97 2.22
C PHE A 97 -10.22 -10.98 3.36
N VAL A 98 -9.16 -11.62 3.86
CA VAL A 98 -9.26 -12.49 5.05
C VAL A 98 -9.60 -11.67 6.30
N ILE A 99 -9.00 -10.48 6.47
CA ILE A 99 -9.35 -9.56 7.57
C ILE A 99 -10.84 -9.22 7.56
N TYR A 100 -11.43 -8.99 6.40
CA TYR A 100 -12.86 -8.67 6.27
C TYR A 100 -13.78 -9.75 6.86
N TYR A 101 -13.47 -11.03 6.64
CA TYR A 101 -14.26 -12.17 7.13
C TYR A 101 -13.84 -12.65 8.53
N CYS A 102 -12.78 -12.10 9.12
CA CYS A 102 -12.23 -12.58 10.37
C CYS A 102 -12.88 -11.91 11.59
N ASP A 103 -13.35 -12.72 12.54
CA ASP A 103 -13.90 -12.28 13.82
C ASP A 103 -13.03 -12.71 15.02
N SER A 104 -11.80 -13.16 14.77
CA SER A 104 -10.83 -13.48 15.83
C SER A 104 -9.78 -12.37 15.95
N LEU A 105 -9.74 -11.72 17.11
CA LEU A 105 -8.82 -10.62 17.39
C LEU A 105 -7.34 -11.02 17.15
N TRP A 106 -6.93 -12.19 17.62
CA TRP A 106 -5.55 -12.68 17.43
C TRP A 106 -5.18 -12.90 15.97
N ILE A 107 -6.12 -13.41 15.17
CA ILE A 107 -5.90 -13.60 13.74
C ILE A 107 -5.85 -12.24 13.03
N LEU A 108 -6.70 -11.27 13.43
CA LEU A 108 -6.66 -9.91 12.90
C LEU A 108 -5.32 -9.22 13.18
N TYR A 109 -4.77 -9.37 14.38
CA TYR A 109 -3.44 -8.86 14.73
C TYR A 109 -2.34 -9.44 13.83
N LEU A 110 -2.32 -10.77 13.67
CA LEU A 110 -1.35 -11.44 12.81
C LEU A 110 -1.46 -10.97 11.35
N LEU A 111 -2.68 -10.92 10.81
CA LEU A 111 -2.92 -10.50 9.43
C LEU A 111 -2.52 -9.04 9.19
N TYR A 112 -2.77 -8.15 10.15
CA TYR A 112 -2.34 -6.75 10.07
C TYR A 112 -0.82 -6.60 10.04
N ILE A 113 -0.09 -7.36 10.85
CA ILE A 113 1.40 -7.38 10.84
C ILE A 113 1.90 -7.91 9.48
N MET A 114 1.32 -9.00 8.97
CA MET A 114 1.69 -9.57 7.67
C MET A 114 1.42 -8.59 6.52
N PHE A 115 0.24 -7.94 6.53
CA PHE A 115 -0.12 -6.93 5.55
C PHE A 115 0.87 -5.77 5.56
N GLY A 116 1.15 -5.21 6.74
CA GLY A 116 2.10 -4.12 6.92
C GLY A 116 3.49 -4.45 6.42
N THR A 117 4.00 -5.62 6.79
CA THR A 117 5.32 -6.09 6.37
C THR A 117 5.42 -6.22 4.86
N CYS A 118 4.42 -6.86 4.22
CA CYS A 118 4.38 -7.01 2.77
C CYS A 118 4.26 -5.65 2.06
N TYR A 119 3.42 -4.75 2.59
CA TYR A 119 3.25 -3.40 2.07
C TYR A 119 4.58 -2.63 2.13
N GLN A 120 5.26 -2.65 3.27
CA GLN A 120 6.49 -1.91 3.49
C GLN A 120 7.60 -2.40 2.56
N ILE A 121 7.74 -3.72 2.39
CA ILE A 121 8.66 -4.33 1.42
C ILE A 121 8.41 -3.80 0.00
N LEU A 122 7.17 -3.89 -0.48
CA LEU A 122 6.84 -3.44 -1.84
C LEU A 122 7.00 -1.92 -2.00
N LEU A 123 6.69 -1.14 -0.96
CA LEU A 123 6.89 0.30 -0.93
C LEU A 123 8.38 0.66 -1.05
N THR A 124 9.25 0.02 -0.27
CA THR A 124 10.70 0.22 -0.31
C THR A 124 11.30 -0.11 -1.68
N ILE A 125 10.85 -1.21 -2.31
CA ILE A 125 11.27 -1.52 -3.69
C ILE A 125 10.83 -0.41 -4.64
N THR A 126 9.59 0.06 -4.50
CA THR A 126 9.02 1.10 -5.37
C THR A 126 9.79 2.42 -5.25
N THR A 127 10.04 2.88 -4.03
CA THR A 127 10.74 4.15 -3.80
C THR A 127 12.18 4.08 -4.27
N SER A 128 12.88 2.97 -4.03
CA SER A 128 14.23 2.74 -4.57
C SER A 128 14.23 2.78 -6.11
N GLU A 129 13.29 2.09 -6.75
CA GLU A 129 13.20 2.05 -8.21
C GLU A 129 12.84 3.40 -8.83
N VAL A 130 11.98 4.21 -8.18
CA VAL A 130 11.70 5.58 -8.61
C VAL A 130 12.95 6.45 -8.48
N ALA A 131 13.65 6.39 -7.35
CA ALA A 131 14.85 7.18 -7.08
C ALA A 131 15.97 6.92 -8.12
N LYS A 132 16.14 5.68 -8.58
CA LYS A 132 17.11 5.30 -9.62
C LYS A 132 16.84 5.96 -10.99
N HIS A 133 15.62 6.43 -11.24
CA HIS A 133 15.18 6.91 -12.56
C HIS A 133 14.80 8.39 -12.60
N ILE A 134 15.04 9.12 -11.51
CA ILE A 134 14.84 10.58 -11.42
C ILE A 134 16.15 11.23 -10.96
N LYS A 135 16.27 12.55 -11.15
CA LYS A 135 17.48 13.29 -10.71
C LYS A 135 17.55 13.36 -9.17
N PRO A 136 18.75 13.25 -8.56
CA PRO A 136 18.93 13.33 -7.12
C PRO A 136 18.30 14.56 -6.46
N ASP A 137 18.47 15.74 -7.09
CA ASP A 137 17.94 17.01 -6.57
C ASP A 137 16.41 17.09 -6.60
N SER A 138 15.75 16.15 -7.26
CA SER A 138 14.29 16.13 -7.44
C SER A 138 13.57 15.09 -6.57
N TYR A 139 14.29 14.31 -5.74
CA TYR A 139 13.68 13.24 -4.94
C TYR A 139 12.57 13.74 -4.02
N GLY A 140 12.84 14.81 -3.26
CA GLY A 140 11.87 15.41 -2.35
C GLY A 140 10.62 15.92 -3.08
N LEU A 141 10.78 16.51 -4.27
CA LEU A 141 9.67 17.00 -5.09
C LEU A 141 8.78 15.85 -5.58
N ILE A 142 9.36 14.79 -6.13
CA ILE A 142 8.59 13.69 -6.72
C ILE A 142 7.89 12.87 -5.63
N PHE A 143 8.58 12.52 -4.55
CA PHE A 143 7.96 11.81 -3.44
C PHE A 143 6.95 12.67 -2.70
N GLY A 144 7.23 13.96 -2.51
CA GLY A 144 6.30 14.91 -1.91
C GLY A 144 5.02 15.06 -2.73
N PHE A 145 5.13 15.16 -4.07
CA PHE A 145 3.96 15.23 -4.95
C PHE A 145 3.14 13.94 -4.91
N ASN A 146 3.80 12.78 -4.97
CA ASN A 146 3.10 11.51 -4.82
C ASN A 146 2.35 11.45 -3.48
N PHE A 147 3.00 11.86 -2.39
CA PHE A 147 2.38 11.85 -1.06
C PHE A 147 1.20 12.80 -0.98
N PHE A 148 1.35 14.02 -1.51
CA PHE A 148 0.27 14.99 -1.63
C PHE A 148 -0.93 14.42 -2.39
N MET A 149 -0.71 13.73 -3.51
CA MET A 149 -1.80 13.09 -4.26
C MET A 149 -2.46 11.96 -3.48
N ALA A 150 -1.70 11.16 -2.73
CA ALA A 150 -2.28 10.15 -1.85
C ALA A 150 -3.16 10.80 -0.75
N LEU A 151 -2.68 11.87 -0.13
CA LEU A 151 -3.44 12.63 0.87
C LEU A 151 -4.70 13.30 0.30
N LEU A 152 -4.63 13.79 -0.94
CA LEU A 152 -5.79 14.35 -1.63
C LEU A 152 -6.86 13.27 -1.87
N ILE A 153 -6.45 12.10 -2.39
CA ILE A 153 -7.36 10.98 -2.67
C ILE A 153 -8.02 10.49 -1.37
N ILE A 154 -7.26 10.30 -0.28
CA ILE A 154 -7.83 9.83 0.98
C ILE A 154 -8.74 10.90 1.63
N SER A 155 -8.44 12.19 1.47
CA SER A 155 -9.31 13.27 1.95
C SER A 155 -10.66 13.22 1.24
N ILE A 156 -10.65 13.09 -0.09
CA ILE A 156 -11.88 12.94 -0.88
C ILE A 156 -12.62 11.65 -0.47
N PHE A 157 -11.92 10.52 -0.34
CA PHE A 157 -12.52 9.25 0.09
C PHE A 157 -13.19 9.37 1.47
N THR A 158 -12.53 10.02 2.42
CA THR A 158 -13.05 10.24 3.78
C THR A 158 -14.31 11.10 3.77
N LEU A 159 -14.30 12.22 3.03
CA LEU A 159 -15.46 13.10 2.90
C LEU A 159 -16.67 12.36 2.30
N LEU A 160 -16.46 11.61 1.23
CA LEU A 160 -17.53 10.95 0.50
C LEU A 160 -18.11 9.73 1.23
N PHE A 161 -17.24 8.89 1.79
CA PHE A 161 -17.59 7.53 2.21
C PHE A 161 -17.54 7.27 3.72
N ILE A 162 -16.89 8.15 4.48
CA ILE A 162 -16.72 7.97 5.93
C ILE A 162 -17.56 9.00 6.66
N GLN A 163 -17.46 10.28 6.27
CA GLN A 163 -18.29 11.35 6.82
C GLN A 163 -19.72 11.37 6.25
N GLY A 164 -19.96 10.62 5.16
CA GLY A 164 -21.30 10.41 4.65
C GLY A 164 -21.85 11.52 3.77
N LEU A 165 -21.00 12.29 3.07
CA LEU A 165 -21.50 13.25 2.07
C LEU A 165 -22.31 12.54 0.97
N VAL A 166 -21.97 11.29 0.65
CA VAL A 166 -22.71 10.44 -0.31
C VAL A 166 -23.27 9.20 0.38
N VAL A 167 -22.40 8.40 1.00
CA VAL A 167 -22.76 7.14 1.69
C VAL A 167 -21.84 6.96 2.90
N VAL A 168 -22.34 6.39 4.00
CA VAL A 168 -21.49 5.99 5.13
C VAL A 168 -21.16 4.50 5.00
N ILE A 169 -19.88 4.18 4.90
CA ILE A 169 -19.37 2.81 4.82
C ILE A 169 -18.83 2.40 6.20
N GLY A 170 -19.30 1.27 6.75
CA GLY A 170 -18.79 0.73 8.02
C GLY A 170 -17.34 0.20 7.93
N THR A 171 -16.67 0.10 9.07
CA THR A 171 -15.23 -0.23 9.21
C THR A 171 -14.79 -1.45 8.38
N LYS A 172 -15.51 -2.58 8.48
CA LYS A 172 -15.22 -3.79 7.68
C LYS A 172 -15.31 -3.52 6.18
N ASN A 173 -16.33 -2.79 5.73
CA ASN A 173 -16.53 -2.49 4.31
C ASN A 173 -15.48 -1.49 3.78
N GLN A 174 -14.93 -0.62 4.64
CA GLN A 174 -13.79 0.23 4.27
C GLN A 174 -12.55 -0.62 3.99
N ILE A 175 -12.26 -1.61 4.83
CA ILE A 175 -11.15 -2.57 4.59
C ILE A 175 -11.40 -3.40 3.33
N LEU A 176 -12.63 -3.86 3.10
CA LEU A 176 -13.00 -4.55 1.85
C LEU A 176 -12.76 -3.67 0.62
N THR A 177 -13.09 -2.38 0.71
CA THR A 177 -12.87 -1.43 -0.39
C THR A 177 -11.38 -1.34 -0.73
N VAL A 178 -10.50 -1.30 0.27
CA VAL A 178 -9.04 -1.33 0.07
C VAL A 178 -8.60 -2.68 -0.51
N ALA A 179 -9.15 -3.79 -0.05
CA ALA A 179 -8.86 -5.12 -0.60
C ALA A 179 -9.19 -5.20 -2.10
N LEU A 180 -10.37 -4.71 -2.49
CA LEU A 180 -10.81 -4.65 -3.89
C LEU A 180 -9.96 -3.70 -4.74
N MET A 181 -9.49 -2.59 -4.16
CA MET A 181 -8.56 -1.66 -4.81
C MET A 181 -7.23 -2.37 -5.11
N PHE A 182 -6.66 -3.10 -4.16
CA PHE A 182 -5.44 -3.88 -4.40
C PHE A 182 -5.68 -5.05 -5.37
N ALA A 183 -6.81 -5.74 -5.30
CA ALA A 183 -7.16 -6.82 -6.24
C ALA A 183 -7.24 -6.30 -7.68
N SER A 184 -7.95 -5.18 -7.90
CA SER A 184 -8.08 -4.53 -9.20
C SER A 184 -6.71 -4.13 -9.75
N LYS A 185 -5.85 -3.57 -8.90
CA LYS A 185 -4.49 -3.19 -9.25
C LYS A 185 -3.61 -4.39 -9.60
N SER A 186 -3.72 -5.48 -8.86
CA SER A 186 -3.02 -6.73 -9.16
C SER A 186 -3.47 -7.31 -10.52
N ALA A 187 -4.77 -7.33 -10.80
CA ALA A 187 -5.29 -7.76 -12.09
C ALA A 187 -4.75 -6.92 -13.25
N LEU A 188 -4.69 -5.59 -13.10
CA LEU A 188 -4.08 -4.70 -14.10
C LEU A 188 -2.60 -5.02 -14.32
N LEU A 189 -1.83 -5.23 -13.24
CA LEU A 189 -0.42 -5.59 -13.34
C LEU A 189 -0.21 -6.95 -14.01
N PHE A 190 -1.07 -7.93 -13.71
CA PHE A 190 -1.04 -9.25 -14.34
C PHE A 190 -1.27 -9.16 -15.85
N VAL A 191 -2.27 -8.39 -16.29
CA VAL A 191 -2.52 -8.16 -17.73
C VAL A 191 -1.30 -7.53 -18.41
N VAL A 192 -0.68 -6.54 -17.77
CA VAL A 192 0.54 -5.89 -18.30
C VAL A 192 1.70 -6.89 -18.37
N ALA A 193 1.91 -7.71 -17.33
CA ALA A 193 2.97 -8.71 -17.28
C ALA A 193 2.81 -9.76 -18.39
N VAL A 194 1.59 -10.29 -18.58
CA VAL A 194 1.28 -11.26 -19.64
C VAL A 194 1.49 -10.66 -21.03
N ARG A 195 1.07 -9.41 -21.25
CA ARG A 195 1.28 -8.73 -22.55
C ARG A 195 2.77 -8.53 -22.88
N LYS A 196 3.59 -8.23 -21.87
CA LYS A 196 5.05 -8.07 -22.02
C LYS A 196 5.72 -9.40 -22.34
N TRP A 197 5.22 -10.51 -21.80
CA TRP A 197 5.78 -11.85 -22.02
C TRP A 197 5.44 -12.46 -23.39
N LYS A 198 4.38 -11.97 -24.03
CA LYS A 198 3.98 -12.37 -25.39
C LYS A 198 4.72 -11.61 -26.51
N LYS A 199 5.49 -10.58 -26.17
CA LYS A 199 6.34 -9.82 -27.11
C LYS A 199 7.77 -10.30 -27.00
#